data_AF-A0AAD0RI14-F1
#
_entry.id   AF-A0AAD0RI14-F1
#
_cell.length_a   1.000
_cell.length_b   1.000
_cell.length_c   1.000
_cell.angle_alpha   90.00
_cell.angle_beta   90.00
_cell.angle_gamma   90.00
#
_symmetry.space_group_name_H-M   'P 1'
#
loop_
_entity.id
_entity.type
_entity.pdbx_description
1 polymer ?
#
loop_
_entity_poly.entity_id
_entity_poly.type
_entity_poly.pdbx_seq_one_letter_code
_entity_poly.pdbx_strand_id
1 'polypeptide(L)'
;MTTKTKRRQWNRVVARSLQESLQLCKEHAQATRNMSVPRIADRTGVSNDMLYKHLGNGDMPASLLIPYMAATGREYPLQYMAHSLDKLIVDMPKGKKPSMPTINHLNQFANQVIGMVMQLEEGNGNAQHVADQIVLLMQDLAYHKLEAERLDDPQQNLI
;
A
#
# COMPACT_ATOMS: atom_id res chain seq x y z
N MET A 1 -29.41 -3.34 -15.80
CA MET A 1 -28.47 -2.41 -15.15
C MET A 1 -27.17 -3.16 -14.88
N THR A 2 -26.16 -3.02 -15.73
CA THR A 2 -24.82 -3.55 -15.46
C THR A 2 -24.18 -2.73 -14.35
N THR A 3 -24.09 -3.29 -13.15
CA THR A 3 -23.34 -2.71 -12.04
C THR A 3 -21.88 -2.57 -12.46
N LYS A 4 -21.43 -1.34 -12.68
CA LYS A 4 -20.03 -1.04 -12.96
C LYS A 4 -19.21 -1.49 -11.75
N THR A 5 -18.49 -2.60 -11.88
CA THR A 5 -17.62 -3.13 -10.81
C THR A 5 -16.72 -2.00 -10.30
N LYS A 6 -16.87 -1.65 -9.03
CA LYS A 6 -16.10 -0.57 -8.41
C LYS A 6 -14.61 -0.93 -8.51
N ARG A 7 -13.82 -0.09 -9.17
CA ARG A 7 -12.37 -0.28 -9.30
C ARG A 7 -11.77 -0.38 -7.89
N ARG A 8 -11.05 -1.47 -7.61
CA ARG A 8 -10.38 -1.68 -6.31
C ARG A 8 -9.45 -0.50 -6.03
N GLN A 9 -9.54 0.07 -4.83
CA GLN A 9 -8.69 1.16 -4.39
C GLN A 9 -7.40 0.59 -3.80
N TRP A 10 -6.41 0.38 -4.65
CA TRP A 10 -5.16 -0.28 -4.29
C TRP A 10 -4.36 0.41 -3.17
N ASN A 11 -4.51 1.74 -3.00
CA ASN A 11 -3.86 2.47 -1.90
C ASN A 11 -4.46 2.15 -0.53
N ARG A 12 -5.65 1.52 -0.47
CA ARG A 12 -6.38 1.25 0.79
C ARG A 12 -6.46 -0.22 1.16
N VAL A 13 -5.77 -1.06 0.41
CA VAL A 13 -5.71 -2.49 0.65
C VAL A 13 -4.67 -2.76 1.72
N VAL A 14 -5.04 -3.56 2.72
CA VAL A 14 -4.14 -4.06 3.77
C VAL A 14 -4.19 -5.59 3.73
N ALA A 15 -3.03 -6.22 3.56
CA ALA A 15 -2.92 -7.67 3.52
C ALA A 15 -2.94 -8.27 4.94
N ARG A 16 -3.49 -9.47 5.11
CA ARG A 16 -3.60 -10.16 6.40
C ARG A 16 -2.66 -11.35 6.57
N SER A 17 -1.94 -11.71 5.51
CA SER A 17 -0.87 -12.70 5.56
C SER A 17 0.22 -12.37 4.54
N LEU A 18 1.40 -12.96 4.71
CA LEU A 18 2.48 -12.81 3.74
C LEU A 18 2.07 -13.37 2.37
N GLN A 19 1.41 -14.52 2.34
CA GLN A 19 0.88 -15.13 1.12
C GLN A 19 -0.12 -14.19 0.40
N GLU A 20 -1.09 -13.65 1.15
CA GLU A 20 -2.07 -12.69 0.59
C GLU A 20 -1.38 -11.43 0.08
N SER A 21 -0.39 -10.90 0.81
CA SER A 21 0.34 -9.70 0.42
C SER A 21 1.04 -9.87 -0.95
N LEU A 22 1.66 -11.03 -1.18
CA LEU A 22 2.27 -11.38 -2.46
C LEU A 22 1.21 -11.51 -3.55
N GLN A 23 0.12 -12.22 -3.27
CA GLN A 23 -0.98 -12.38 -4.21
C GLN A 23 -1.59 -11.03 -4.63
N LEU A 24 -1.78 -10.10 -3.69
CA LEU A 24 -2.28 -8.75 -3.93
C LEU A 24 -1.32 -7.92 -4.80
N CYS A 25 0.00 -8.07 -4.61
CA CYS A 25 1.00 -7.45 -5.48
C CYS A 25 0.87 -7.95 -6.93
N LYS A 26 0.73 -9.27 -7.14
CA LYS A 26 0.49 -9.83 -8.47
C LYS A 26 -0.81 -9.28 -9.08
N GLU A 27 -1.91 -9.27 -8.33
CA GLU A 27 -3.20 -8.78 -8.81
C GLU A 27 -3.14 -7.29 -9.19
N HIS A 28 -2.43 -6.48 -8.39
CA HIS A 28 -2.17 -5.08 -8.71
C HIS A 28 -1.41 -4.95 -10.04
N ALA A 29 -0.35 -5.74 -10.23
CA ALA A 29 0.46 -5.71 -11.44
C ALA A 29 -0.35 -6.08 -12.69
N GLN A 30 -1.22 -7.08 -12.58
CA GLN A 30 -2.12 -7.48 -13.65
C GLN A 30 -3.15 -6.38 -13.95
N ALA A 31 -3.79 -5.82 -12.92
CA ALA A 31 -4.90 -4.88 -13.08
C ALA A 31 -4.48 -3.45 -13.46
N THR A 32 -3.25 -3.04 -13.13
CA THR A 32 -2.81 -1.64 -13.30
C THR A 32 -1.59 -1.46 -14.20
N ARG A 33 -0.76 -2.50 -14.33
CA ARG A 33 0.49 -2.45 -15.09
C ARG A 33 0.50 -3.37 -16.31
N ASN A 34 -0.60 -4.09 -16.57
CA ASN A 34 -0.74 -5.07 -17.65
C ASN A 34 0.40 -6.10 -17.65
N MET A 35 0.79 -6.56 -16.46
CA MET A 35 1.88 -7.52 -16.31
C MET A 35 1.34 -8.94 -16.17
N SER A 36 1.72 -9.82 -17.09
CA SER A 36 1.48 -11.25 -16.96
C SER A 36 2.43 -11.88 -15.95
N VAL A 37 2.07 -13.04 -15.39
CA VAL A 37 2.95 -13.77 -14.46
C VAL A 37 4.32 -14.07 -15.07
N PRO A 38 4.41 -14.51 -16.35
CA PRO A 38 5.72 -14.68 -17.00
C PRO A 38 6.57 -13.41 -17.04
N ARG A 39 5.95 -12.24 -17.23
CA ARG A 39 6.68 -10.96 -17.23
C ARG A 39 7.14 -10.55 -15.83
N ILE A 40 6.40 -10.92 -14.79
CA ILE A 40 6.82 -10.71 -13.40
C ILE A 40 8.00 -11.63 -13.07
N ALA A 41 7.92 -12.91 -13.47
CA ALA A 41 8.98 -13.89 -13.28
C ALA A 41 10.30 -13.47 -13.95
N ASP A 42 10.21 -13.04 -15.22
CA ASP A 42 11.35 -12.49 -15.98
C ASP A 42 12.02 -11.30 -15.27
N ARG A 43 11.21 -10.34 -14.77
CA ARG A 43 11.72 -9.18 -14.02
C ARG A 43 12.30 -9.51 -12.65
N THR A 44 11.93 -10.65 -12.08
CA THR A 44 12.43 -11.11 -10.78
C THR A 44 13.56 -12.13 -10.91
N GLY A 45 13.89 -12.55 -12.14
CA GLY A 45 14.97 -13.50 -12.40
C GLY A 45 14.65 -14.93 -11.96
N VAL A 46 13.37 -15.30 -11.86
CA VAL A 46 12.93 -16.67 -11.51
C VAL A 46 12.07 -17.29 -12.60
N SER A 47 11.93 -18.61 -12.59
CA SER A 47 10.98 -19.29 -13.48
C SER A 47 9.53 -19.05 -13.05
N ASN A 48 8.60 -19.23 -13.98
CA ASN A 48 7.16 -19.10 -13.70
C ASN A 48 6.71 -20.05 -12.59
N ASP A 49 7.16 -21.30 -12.63
CA ASP A 49 6.79 -22.33 -11.66
C ASP A 49 7.32 -21.99 -10.27
N MET A 50 8.55 -21.47 -10.19
CA MET A 50 9.14 -21.01 -8.94
C MET A 50 8.39 -19.81 -8.38
N LEU A 51 8.02 -18.84 -9.23
CA LEU A 51 7.20 -17.72 -8.80
C LEU A 51 5.86 -18.19 -8.24
N TYR A 52 5.13 -19.07 -8.95
CA TYR A 52 3.87 -19.62 -8.45
C TYR A 52 4.02 -20.34 -7.11
N LYS A 53 5.10 -21.10 -6.92
CA LYS A 53 5.39 -21.76 -5.64
C LYS A 53 5.55 -20.73 -4.51
N HIS A 54 6.34 -19.68 -4.74
CA HIS A 54 6.52 -18.62 -3.74
C HIS A 54 5.24 -17.88 -3.40
N LEU A 55 4.41 -17.58 -4.40
CA LEU A 55 3.11 -16.95 -4.19
C LEU A 55 2.14 -17.87 -3.44
N GLY A 56 2.18 -19.18 -3.73
CA GLY A 56 1.32 -20.18 -3.09
C GLY A 56 1.68 -20.44 -1.63
N ASN A 57 2.97 -20.45 -1.30
CA ASN A 57 3.44 -20.76 0.05
C ASN A 57 3.59 -19.52 0.95
N GLY A 58 3.71 -18.33 0.36
CA GLY A 58 4.11 -17.14 1.11
C GLY A 58 5.59 -17.15 1.53
N ASP A 59 6.41 -18.01 0.93
CA ASP A 59 7.80 -18.28 1.32
C ASP A 59 8.83 -17.56 0.43
N MET A 60 8.45 -16.42 -0.17
CA MET A 60 9.32 -15.68 -1.08
C MET A 60 10.65 -15.31 -0.38
N PRO A 61 11.81 -15.71 -0.94
CA PRO A 61 13.10 -15.34 -0.39
C PRO A 61 13.26 -13.83 -0.23
N ALA A 62 13.88 -13.39 0.87
CA ALA A 62 14.08 -11.97 1.16
C ALA A 62 14.83 -11.23 0.04
N SER A 63 15.78 -11.90 -0.62
CA SER A 63 16.51 -11.39 -1.79
C SER A 63 15.60 -11.08 -2.99
N LEU A 64 14.44 -11.73 -3.09
CA LEU A 64 13.46 -11.54 -4.16
C LEU A 64 12.35 -10.55 -3.82
N LEU A 65 12.16 -10.19 -2.55
CA LEU A 65 11.07 -9.29 -2.15
C LEU A 65 11.17 -7.91 -2.80
N ILE A 66 12.36 -7.29 -2.78
CA ILE A 66 12.57 -5.97 -3.40
C ILE A 66 12.31 -5.99 -4.91
N PRO A 67 12.95 -6.88 -5.72
CA PRO A 67 12.68 -6.91 -7.15
C PRO A 67 11.23 -7.28 -7.45
N TYR A 68 10.59 -8.12 -6.63
CA TYR A 68 9.18 -8.46 -6.79
C TYR A 68 8.25 -7.26 -6.52
N MET A 69 8.45 -6.51 -5.44
CA MET A 69 7.70 -5.30 -5.13
C MET A 69 7.92 -4.22 -6.19
N ALA A 70 9.14 -4.04 -6.68
CA ALA A 70 9.44 -3.13 -7.79
C ALA A 70 8.76 -3.56 -9.10
N ALA A 71 8.78 -4.85 -9.42
CA ALA A 71 8.12 -5.42 -10.59
C ALA A 71 6.60 -5.27 -10.52
N THR A 72 5.99 -5.45 -9.36
CA THR A 72 4.53 -5.39 -9.17
C THR A 72 4.00 -4.00 -8.87
N GLY A 73 4.85 -3.11 -8.35
CA GLY A 73 4.58 -1.70 -8.10
C GLY A 73 3.82 -1.44 -6.80
N ARG A 74 3.89 -2.38 -5.86
CA ARG A 74 3.34 -2.27 -4.50
C ARG A 74 4.22 -2.99 -3.50
N GLU A 75 4.21 -2.46 -2.29
CA GLU A 75 5.03 -2.89 -1.17
C GLU A 75 4.20 -3.63 -0.09
N TYR A 76 3.10 -4.30 -0.47
CA TYR A 76 2.22 -4.99 0.50
C TYR A 76 2.96 -6.00 1.41
N PRO A 77 3.95 -6.79 0.94
CA PRO A 77 4.72 -7.66 1.83
C PRO A 77 5.47 -6.89 2.91
N LEU A 78 6.08 -5.76 2.54
CA LEU A 78 6.77 -4.89 3.47
C LEU A 78 5.79 -4.25 4.48
N GLN A 79 4.64 -3.76 4.01
CA GLN A 79 3.57 -3.26 4.87
C GLN A 79 3.08 -4.31 5.86
N TYR A 80 2.79 -5.52 5.40
CA TYR A 80 2.36 -6.63 6.25
C TYR A 80 3.41 -6.97 7.32
N MET A 81 4.69 -7.07 6.95
CA MET A 81 5.76 -7.36 7.89
C MET A 81 5.91 -6.27 8.96
N ALA A 82 5.84 -5.00 8.57
CA ALA A 82 5.92 -3.90 9.54
C ALA A 82 4.71 -3.87 10.48
N HIS A 83 3.49 -3.98 9.95
CA HIS A 83 2.27 -3.97 10.77
C HIS A 83 2.24 -5.16 11.73
N SER A 84 2.73 -6.33 11.31
CA SER A 84 2.85 -7.52 12.18
C SER A 84 3.87 -7.35 13.31
N LEU A 85 4.72 -6.31 13.25
CA LEU A 85 5.70 -5.94 14.28
C LEU A 85 5.33 -4.63 14.99
N ASP A 86 4.07 -4.19 14.87
CA ASP A 86 3.56 -2.92 15.41
C ASP A 86 4.40 -1.70 14.95
N LYS A 87 4.91 -1.76 13.71
CA LYS A 87 5.64 -0.69 13.05
C LYS A 87 4.81 -0.07 11.94
N LEU A 88 4.97 1.24 11.76
CA LEU A 88 4.42 1.98 10.65
C LEU A 88 5.53 2.25 9.62
N ILE A 89 5.21 2.07 8.34
CA ILE A 89 6.08 2.48 7.23
C ILE A 89 5.52 3.78 6.67
N VAL A 90 6.40 4.75 6.48
CA VAL A 90 6.05 6.04 5.88
C VAL A 90 6.98 6.24 4.70
N ASP A 91 6.41 6.53 3.53
CA ASP A 91 7.20 6.89 2.37
C ASP A 91 7.93 8.21 2.60
N MET A 92 9.19 8.27 2.18
CA MET A 92 9.93 9.54 2.23
C MET A 92 9.36 10.52 1.20
N PRO A 93 9.04 11.78 1.57
CA PRO A 93 8.56 12.78 0.61
C PRO A 93 9.61 13.09 -0.44
N LYS A 94 9.27 12.87 -1.72
CA LYS A 94 10.18 13.05 -2.87
C LYS A 94 10.26 14.50 -3.39
N GLY A 95 9.78 15.45 -2.60
CA GLY A 95 9.90 16.87 -2.84
C GLY A 95 9.16 17.47 -4.03
N LYS A 96 8.24 16.74 -4.66
CA LYS A 96 7.28 17.35 -5.59
C LYS A 96 6.37 18.30 -4.82
N LYS A 97 6.05 19.46 -5.42
CA LYS A 97 5.05 20.38 -4.85
C LYS A 97 3.79 19.58 -4.49
N PRO A 98 3.22 19.76 -3.28
CA PRO A 98 1.95 19.13 -2.93
C PRO A 98 0.94 19.54 -3.99
N SER A 99 0.55 18.58 -4.82
CA SER A 99 -0.53 18.82 -5.78
C SER A 99 -1.77 19.04 -4.93
N MET A 100 -2.51 20.15 -5.10
CA MET A 100 -3.81 20.42 -4.45
C MET A 100 -4.74 19.18 -4.31
N PRO A 101 -4.77 18.24 -5.28
CA PRO A 101 -5.39 16.92 -5.13
C PRO A 101 -5.06 16.16 -3.83
N THR A 102 -3.84 16.28 -3.31
CA THR A 102 -3.32 15.47 -2.19
C THR A 102 -3.98 15.84 -0.85
N ILE A 103 -4.10 17.14 -0.54
CA ILE A 103 -4.73 17.59 0.71
C ILE A 103 -6.23 17.29 0.72
N ASN A 104 -6.90 17.47 -0.42
CA ASN A 104 -8.31 17.11 -0.54
C ASN A 104 -8.52 15.60 -0.39
N HIS A 105 -7.61 14.78 -0.92
CA HIS A 105 -7.66 13.32 -0.75
C HIS A 105 -7.44 12.92 0.71
N LEU A 106 -6.49 13.55 1.42
CA LEU A 106 -6.28 13.33 2.85
C LEU A 106 -7.55 13.67 3.64
N ASN A 107 -8.14 14.84 3.41
CA ASN A 107 -9.35 15.26 4.12
C ASN A 107 -10.51 14.29 3.87
N GLN A 108 -10.72 13.87 2.61
CA GLN A 108 -11.75 12.88 2.28
C GLN A 108 -11.49 11.54 2.96
N PHE A 109 -10.24 11.07 2.99
CA PHE A 109 -9.91 9.80 3.62
C PHE A 109 -10.05 9.87 5.15
N ALA A 110 -9.60 10.95 5.77
CA ALA A 110 -9.77 11.19 7.20
C ALA A 110 -11.26 11.15 7.60
N ASN A 111 -12.12 11.87 6.88
CA ASN A 111 -13.56 11.84 7.15
C ASN A 111 -14.18 10.45 6.95
N GLN A 112 -13.72 9.69 5.95
CA GLN A 112 -14.17 8.31 5.75
C GLN A 112 -13.78 7.40 6.92
N VAL A 113 -12.55 7.52 7.43
CA VAL A 113 -12.08 6.74 8.58
C VAL A 113 -12.84 7.12 9.84
N ILE A 114 -13.06 8.41 10.10
CA ILE A 114 -13.88 8.87 11.22
C ILE A 114 -15.29 8.28 11.14
N GLY A 115 -15.93 8.30 9.96
CA GLY A 115 -17.23 7.67 9.77
C GLY A 115 -17.23 6.16 10.03
N MET A 116 -16.16 5.45 9.67
CA MET A 116 -16.00 4.02 9.99
C MET A 116 -15.86 3.78 11.51
N VAL A 117 -15.18 4.67 12.23
CA VAL A 117 -15.08 4.61 13.70
C VAL A 117 -16.44 4.83 14.35
N MET A 118 -17.20 5.83 13.92
CA MET A 118 -18.55 6.09 14.43
C MET A 118 -19.48 4.88 14.23
N GLN A 119 -19.43 4.26 13.04
CA GLN A 119 -20.20 3.04 12.77
C GLN A 119 -19.82 1.89 13.71
N LEU A 120 -18.53 1.76 14.05
CA LEU A 120 -18.03 0.75 14.98
C LEU A 120 -18.55 0.96 16.40
N GLU A 121 -18.61 2.22 16.86
CA GLU A 121 -19.18 2.58 18.17
C GLU A 121 -20.69 2.27 18.26
N GLU A 122 -21.41 2.42 17.14
CA GLU A 122 -22.83 2.02 17.01
C GLU A 122 -23.04 0.50 16.92
N GLY A 123 -21.97 -0.30 17.02
CA GLY A 123 -22.01 -1.77 16.95
C GLY A 123 -22.05 -2.33 15.53
N ASN A 124 -21.82 -1.50 14.50
CA ASN A 124 -21.82 -1.89 13.11
C ASN A 124 -20.38 -1.95 12.53
N GLY A 125 -20.17 -2.73 11.47
CA GLY A 125 -18.88 -2.76 10.77
C GLY A 125 -17.87 -3.76 11.32
N ASN A 126 -16.66 -3.75 10.75
CA ASN A 126 -15.61 -4.73 11.02
C ASN A 126 -14.44 -4.08 11.75
N ALA A 127 -14.29 -4.35 13.05
CA ALA A 127 -13.24 -3.76 13.90
C ALA A 127 -11.84 -3.86 13.30
N GLN A 128 -11.49 -5.03 12.75
CA GLN A 128 -10.18 -5.23 12.12
C GLN A 128 -10.01 -4.33 10.89
N HIS A 129 -11.03 -4.23 10.04
CA HIS A 129 -10.97 -3.34 8.87
C HIS A 129 -10.84 -1.87 9.30
N VAL A 130 -11.57 -1.44 10.32
CA VAL A 130 -11.46 -0.06 10.84
C VAL A 130 -10.03 0.20 11.36
N ALA A 131 -9.47 -0.72 12.15
CA ALA A 131 -8.08 -0.62 12.61
C ALA A 131 -7.08 -0.54 11.44
N ASP A 132 -7.25 -1.39 10.42
CA ASP A 132 -6.41 -1.38 9.21
C ASP A 132 -6.47 0.00 8.50
N GLN A 133 -7.66 0.61 8.40
CA GLN A 133 -7.82 1.93 7.76
C GLN A 133 -7.29 3.09 8.62
N ILE A 134 -7.38 3.00 9.95
CA ILE A 134 -6.75 3.96 10.87
C ILE A 134 -5.23 3.95 10.68
N VAL A 135 -4.62 2.76 10.59
CA VAL A 135 -3.19 2.61 10.34
C VAL A 135 -2.77 3.30 9.03
N LEU A 136 -3.52 3.12 7.96
CA LEU A 136 -3.26 3.80 6.70
C LEU A 136 -3.40 5.32 6.82
N LEU A 137 -4.41 5.83 7.54
CA LEU A 137 -4.55 7.26 7.76
C LEU A 137 -3.38 7.84 8.58
N MET A 138 -2.89 7.10 9.58
CA MET A 138 -1.70 7.50 10.34
C MET A 138 -0.47 7.60 9.44
N GLN A 139 -0.30 6.69 8.47
CA GLN A 139 0.79 6.75 7.48
C GLN A 139 0.65 7.96 6.55
N ASP A 140 -0.54 8.25 6.05
CA ASP A 140 -0.81 9.43 5.22
C ASP A 140 -0.53 10.74 5.98
N LEU A 141 -0.96 10.83 7.25
CA LEU A 141 -0.68 11.98 8.11
C LEU A 141 0.82 12.12 8.41
N ALA A 142 1.52 11.01 8.68
CA ALA A 142 2.96 11.02 8.92
C ALA A 142 3.75 11.45 7.67
N TYR A 143 3.31 11.06 6.47
CA TYR A 143 3.88 11.55 5.21
C TYR A 143 3.76 13.08 5.12
N HIS A 144 2.58 13.64 5.41
CA HIS A 144 2.38 15.09 5.39
C HIS A 144 3.14 15.84 6.50
N LYS A 145 3.33 15.21 7.67
CA LYS A 145 4.24 15.73 8.70
C LYS A 145 5.66 15.86 8.14
N LEU A 146 6.18 14.82 7.47
CA LEU A 146 7.52 14.86 6.86
C LEU A 146 7.60 15.93 5.76
N GLU A 147 6.54 16.12 4.95
CA GLU A 147 6.50 17.21 3.96
C GLU A 147 6.59 18.58 4.63
N ALA A 148 5.90 18.79 5.74
CA ALA A 148 5.93 20.04 6.50
C ALA A 148 7.31 20.29 7.13
N GLU A 149 7.91 19.28 7.75
CA GLU A 149 9.26 19.38 8.32
C GLU A 149 10.31 19.70 7.25
N ARG A 150 10.15 19.15 6.04
CA ARG A 150 11.05 19.43 4.92
C ARG A 150 10.99 20.88 4.43
N LEU A 151 9.83 21.54 4.51
CA LEU A 151 9.71 22.97 4.14
C LEU A 151 10.52 23.88 5.08
N ASP A 152 10.77 23.42 6.31
CA ASP A 152 11.58 24.12 7.30
C ASP A 152 13.10 23.85 7.13
N ASP A 153 13.49 22.92 6.24
CA ASP A 153 14.89 22.58 5.99
C ASP A 153 15.62 23.69 5.19
N PRO A 154 16.62 24.37 5.77
CA PRO A 154 17.35 25.45 5.11
C PRO A 154 18.04 25.03 3.81
N GLN A 155 18.38 23.74 3.67
CA GLN A 155 19.12 23.22 2.52
C GLN A 155 18.30 23.26 1.22
N GLN A 156 16.97 23.39 1.29
CA GLN A 156 16.13 23.51 0.09
C GLN A 156 16.17 24.89 -0.57
N ASN A 157 16.56 25.95 0.12
CA ASN A 157 16.63 27.31 -0.44
C ASN A 157 17.89 27.57 -1.27
N LEU A 158 18.76 26.55 -1.43
CA LEU A 158 20.07 26.66 -2.06
C LEU A 158 20.15 25.98 -3.45
N ILE A 159 19.02 25.56 -4.02
CA ILE A 159 18.94 24.94 -5.37
C ILE A 159 17.96 25.71 -6.25
#